data_AF-A0A8B9G1G7-F1
#
_entry.id   AF-A0A8B9G1G7-F1
#
_cell.length_a   1.000
_cell.length_b   1.000
_cell.length_c   1.000
_cell.angle_alpha   90.00
_cell.angle_beta   90.00
_cell.angle_gamma   90.00
#
_symmetry.space_group_name_H-M   'P 1'
#
loop_
_entity.id
_entity.type
_entity.pdbx_description
1 polymer ?
#
loop_
_entity_poly.entity_id
_entity_poly.type
_entity_poly.pdbx_seq_one_letter_code
_entity_poly.pdbx_strand_id
1 'polypeptide(L)'
;MASENAFDNFLVVVVDSGKLLDPQEFLLTGAQRQLKLKGLITGIGYEVMLYGFAKGHQTKPLSTVAVTANLGFCILFCIMATHNSL
;
A
#
# COMPACT_ATOMS: atom_id res chain seq x y z
N MET A 1 -15.36 -19.39 -3.78
CA MET A 1 -15.67 -18.63 -2.55
C MET A 1 -14.36 -18.02 -2.08
N ALA A 2 -14.07 -16.77 -2.42
CA ALA A 2 -12.85 -16.12 -1.96
C ALA A 2 -13.07 -15.76 -0.48
N SER A 3 -12.38 -16.47 0.40
CA SER A 3 -12.43 -16.24 1.84
C SER A 3 -12.10 -14.78 2.13
N GLU A 4 -13.02 -14.05 2.76
CA GLU A 4 -12.81 -12.68 3.23
C GLU A 4 -11.65 -12.55 4.25
N ASN A 5 -11.01 -13.66 4.61
CA ASN A 5 -9.86 -13.78 5.51
C ASN A 5 -8.69 -14.57 4.88
N ALA A 6 -8.41 -14.37 3.58
CA ALA A 6 -7.23 -14.99 2.97
C ALA A 6 -5.92 -14.46 3.57
N PHE A 7 -5.91 -13.23 4.09
CA PHE A 7 -4.74 -12.56 4.65
C PHE A 7 -4.99 -12.17 6.11
N ASP A 8 -4.00 -12.39 6.97
CA ASP A 8 -4.03 -12.00 8.37
C ASP A 8 -3.65 -10.53 8.54
N ASN A 9 -2.60 -10.09 7.83
CA ASN A 9 -2.10 -8.72 7.87
C ASN A 9 -1.49 -8.32 6.53
N PHE A 10 -1.39 -7.02 6.32
CA PHE A 10 -0.68 -6.43 5.20
C PHE A 10 0.35 -5.43 5.71
N LEU A 11 1.58 -5.51 5.23
CA LEU A 11 2.59 -4.49 5.47
C LEU A 11 2.70 -3.62 4.22
N VAL A 12 2.49 -2.32 4.38
CA VAL A 12 2.64 -1.32 3.33
C VAL A 12 3.89 -0.51 3.62
N VAL A 13 4.84 -0.52 2.70
CA VAL A 13 6.06 0.28 2.79
C VAL A 13 5.98 1.36 1.73
N VAL A 14 6.09 2.62 2.14
CA VAL A 14 6.05 3.79 1.27
C VAL A 14 7.41 4.44 1.27
N VAL A 15 8.06 4.44 0.12
CA VAL A 15 9.37 5.03 -0.12
C VAL A 15 9.20 6.16 -1.10
N ASP A 16 9.76 7.33 -0.82
CA ASP A 16 9.76 8.39 -1.80
C ASP A 16 10.82 8.13 -2.87
N SER A 17 10.50 8.44 -4.13
CA SER A 17 11.42 8.22 -5.25
C SER A 17 12.68 9.08 -5.14
N GLY A 18 12.64 10.16 -4.37
CA GLY A 18 13.79 11.03 -4.10
C GLY A 18 14.66 10.57 -2.93
N LYS A 19 14.25 9.53 -2.18
CA LYS A 19 14.81 9.13 -0.88
C LYS A 19 15.04 10.32 0.06
N LEU A 20 14.14 11.29 0.02
CA LEU A 20 14.12 12.50 0.84
C LEU A 20 13.57 12.23 2.24
N LEU A 21 12.72 11.22 2.38
CA LEU A 21 12.08 10.81 3.62
C LEU A 21 12.45 9.37 3.94
N ASP A 22 12.46 9.05 5.22
CA ASP A 22 12.59 7.66 5.65
C ASP A 22 11.41 6.81 5.13
N PRO A 23 11.65 5.55 4.74
CA PRO A 23 10.61 4.61 4.38
C PRO A 23 9.54 4.54 5.48
N GLN A 24 8.28 4.77 5.11
CA GLN A 24 7.18 4.69 6.04
C GLN A 24 6.51 3.33 5.96
N GLU A 25 6.52 2.59 7.07
CA GLU A 25 5.94 1.26 7.16
C GLU A 25 4.59 1.31 7.90
N PHE A 26 3.57 0.72 7.30
CA PHE A 26 2.21 0.67 7.84
C PHE A 26 1.71 -0.76 7.87
N LEU A 27 1.46 -1.26 9.06
CA LEU A 27 0.84 -2.55 9.26
C LEU A 27 -0.68 -2.39 9.29
N LEU A 28 -1.36 -3.07 8.36
CA LEU A 28 -2.81 -3.12 8.24
C LEU A 28 -3.28 -4.51 8.62
N THR A 29 -4.46 -4.60 9.22
CA THR A 29 -5.12 -5.88 9.45
C THR A 29 -5.67 -6.43 8.14
N GLY A 30 -5.86 -7.75 8.04
CA GLY A 30 -6.45 -8.40 6.86
C GLY A 30 -7.81 -7.85 6.42
N ALA A 31 -8.57 -7.26 7.35
CA ALA A 31 -9.82 -6.57 7.09
C ALA A 31 -9.63 -5.14 6.55
N GLN A 32 -8.49 -4.52 6.83
CA GLN A 32 -8.20 -3.14 6.47
C GLN A 32 -7.69 -3.07 5.02
N ARG A 33 -8.63 -2.75 4.14
CA ARG A 33 -8.45 -2.61 2.70
C ARG A 33 -8.14 -1.18 2.26
N GLN A 34 -8.01 -0.24 3.19
CA GLN A 34 -7.72 1.17 2.88
C GLN A 34 -6.71 1.77 3.86
N LEU A 35 -5.75 2.52 3.33
CA LEU A 35 -4.78 3.31 4.07
C LEU A 35 -4.77 4.71 3.47
N LYS A 36 -5.05 5.72 4.32
CA LYS A 36 -4.96 7.13 3.97
C LYS A 36 -3.72 7.70 4.63
N LEU A 37 -2.77 8.13 3.82
CA LEU A 37 -1.60 8.85 4.30
C LEU A 37 -1.83 10.35 4.14
N LYS A 38 -1.47 11.08 5.19
CA LYS A 38 -1.48 12.55 5.22
C LYS A 38 -0.06 13.02 5.47
N GLY A 39 0.28 14.21 4.95
CA GLY A 39 1.62 14.79 5.11
C GLY A 39 2.67 14.25 4.14
N LEU A 40 2.26 13.63 3.03
CA LEU A 40 3.17 13.32 1.93
C LEU A 40 3.51 14.61 1.16
N ILE A 41 4.74 14.69 0.65
CA ILE A 41 5.22 15.78 -0.20
C ILE A 41 4.53 15.66 -1.56
N THR A 42 3.86 16.72 -1.98
CA THR A 42 3.20 16.77 -3.28
C THR A 42 4.22 17.02 -4.39
N GLY A 43 4.01 16.43 -5.57
CA GLY A 43 4.85 16.67 -6.75
C GLY A 43 6.05 15.74 -6.91
N ILE A 44 6.18 14.72 -6.05
CA ILE A 44 7.16 13.64 -6.22
C ILE A 44 6.48 12.28 -6.37
N GLY A 45 7.17 11.35 -7.01
CA GLY A 45 6.77 9.95 -7.07
C GLY A 45 7.07 9.23 -5.76
N TYR A 46 6.19 8.33 -5.36
CA TYR A 46 6.33 7.43 -4.23
C TYR A 46 6.25 5.99 -4.74
N GLU A 47 7.21 5.18 -4.36
CA GLU A 47 7.17 3.75 -4.53
C GLU A 47 6.49 3.13 -3.30
N VAL A 48 5.44 2.37 -3.56
CA VAL A 48 4.67 1.69 -2.52
C VAL A 48 4.80 0.19 -2.72
N MET A 49 5.25 -0.50 -1.69
CA MET A 49 5.34 -1.95 -1.64
C MET A 49 4.31 -2.49 -0.66
N LEU A 50 3.45 -3.39 -1.12
CA LEU A 50 2.43 -4.07 -0.32
C LEU A 50 2.83 -5.55 -0.17
N TYR A 51 3.02 -5.97 1.07
CA TYR A 51 3.30 -7.35 1.44
C TYR A 51 2.06 -7.94 2.12
N GLY A 52 1.46 -8.97 1.54
CA GLY A 52 0.39 -9.72 2.18
C GLY A 52 0.94 -10.87 3.03
N PHE A 53 0.44 -11.03 4.24
CA PHE A 53 0.73 -12.17 5.10
C PHE A 53 -0.54 -13.01 5.25
N ALA A 54 -0.46 -14.28 4.86
CA ALA A 54 -1.57 -15.23 4.83
C ALA A 54 -1.16 -16.55 5.47
N LYS A 55 -1.73 -16.91 6.63
CA LYS A 55 -1.45 -18.16 7.36
C LYS A 55 0.05 -18.40 7.61
N GLY A 56 0.79 -17.34 7.92
CA GLY A 56 2.25 -17.40 8.12
C GLY A 56 3.08 -17.45 6.83
N HIS A 57 2.44 -17.47 5.65
CA HIS A 57 3.11 -17.33 4.36
C HIS A 57 3.00 -15.90 3.85
N GLN A 58 4.15 -15.33 3.49
CA GLN A 58 4.19 -14.06 2.78
C GLN A 58 3.83 -14.28 1.32
N THR A 59 2.87 -13.51 0.81
CA THR A 59 2.52 -13.52 -0.61
C THR A 59 3.50 -12.69 -1.42
N LYS A 60 3.43 -12.80 -2.74
CA LYS A 60 4.25 -11.97 -3.62
C LYS A 60 4.03 -10.49 -3.29
N PRO A 61 5.11 -9.71 -3.11
CA PRO A 61 4.96 -8.28 -2.88
C PRO A 61 4.38 -7.62 -4.12
N LEU A 62 3.44 -6.72 -3.90
CA LEU A 62 2.89 -5.87 -4.95
C LEU A 62 3.54 -4.50 -4.83
N SER A 63 4.36 -4.13 -5.80
CA SER A 63 4.94 -2.79 -5.89
C SER A 63 4.17 -1.94 -6.88
N THR A 64 3.99 -0.67 -6.55
CA THR A 64 3.41 0.33 -7.44
C THR A 64 4.09 1.67 -7.25
N VAL A 65 4.05 2.51 -8.28
CA VAL A 65 4.49 3.91 -8.19
C VAL A 65 3.27 4.81 -8.20
N ALA A 66 3.20 5.75 -7.27
CA ALA A 66 2.12 6.70 -7.09
C ALA A 66 2.68 8.11 -7.03
N VAL A 67 2.14 9.05 -7.81
CA VAL A 67 2.54 10.47 -7.74
C VAL A 67 1.51 11.23 -6.92
N THR A 68 1.96 11.90 -5.86
CA THR A 68 1.07 12.67 -4.98
C THR A 68 0.76 14.02 -5.62
N ALA A 69 -0.43 14.17 -6.20
CA ALA A 69 -0.87 15.42 -6.85
C ALA A 69 -1.69 16.35 -5.92
N ASN A 70 -2.13 15.91 -4.73
CA ASN A 70 -2.88 16.73 -3.77
C ASN A 70 -2.76 16.17 -2.33
N LEU A 71 -3.08 16.99 -1.32
CA LEU A 71 -2.79 16.84 0.13
C LEU A 71 -3.51 15.67 0.86
N GLY A 72 -3.93 14.64 0.14
CA GLY A 72 -4.55 13.45 0.72
C GLY A 72 -4.50 12.29 -0.25
N PHE A 73 -3.48 11.45 -0.15
CA PHE A 73 -3.38 10.27 -0.99
C PHE A 73 -3.99 9.06 -0.26
N CYS A 74 -4.94 8.40 -0.93
CA CYS A 74 -5.53 7.15 -0.47
C CYS A 74 -4.79 5.99 -1.15
N ILE A 75 -3.60 5.65 -0.64
CA ILE A 75 -2.64 4.76 -1.32
C ILE A 75 -3.27 3.42 -1.66
N LEU A 76 -4.03 2.86 -0.72
CA LEU A 76 -4.58 1.52 -0.91
C LEU A 76 -5.84 1.50 -1.78
N PHE A 77 -6.56 2.63 -1.94
CA PHE A 77 -7.68 2.70 -2.88
C PHE A 77 -7.17 2.59 -4.33
N CYS A 78 -6.04 3.23 -4.65
CA CYS A 78 -5.40 3.11 -5.97
C CYS A 78 -4.87 1.69 -6.22
N ILE A 79 -4.22 1.05 -5.23
CA ILE A 79 -3.66 -0.29 -5.41
C ILE A 79 -4.77 -1.33 -5.64
N MET A 80 -5.85 -1.29 -4.85
CA MET A 80 -6.98 -2.20 -5.08
C MET A 80 -7.77 -1.85 -6.34
N ALA A 81 -7.85 -0.57 -6.73
CA ALA A 81 -8.51 -0.17 -7.98
C ALA A 81 -7.78 -0.69 -9.22
N THR A 82 -6.44 -0.74 -9.21
CA THR A 82 -5.65 -1.29 -10.33
C THR A 82 -5.71 -2.81 -10.41
N HIS A 83 -5.99 -3.50 -9.29
CA HIS A 83 -5.94 -4.96 -9.20
C HIS A 83 -7.31 -5.64 -9.00
N ASN A 84 -8.42 -4.91 -9.14
CA ASN A 84 -9.79 -5.44 -9.23
C ASN A 84 -10.29 -5.51 -10.70
N SER A 85 -9.37 -5.76 -11.64
CA SER A 85 -9.69 -6.32 -12.96
C SER A 85 -9.16 -7.76 -12.99
N LEU A 86 -9.83 -8.67 -12.27
CA LEU A 86 -9.83 -10.12 -12.46
C LEU A 86 -11.00 -10.74 -11.68
#